data_AF-A0A6N7YS78-F1
#
_entry.id   AF-A0A6N7YS78-F1
#
_cell.length_a   1.000
_cell.length_b   1.000
_cell.length_c   1.000
_cell.angle_alpha   90.00
_cell.angle_beta   90.00
_cell.angle_gamma   90.00
#
_symmetry.space_group_name_H-M   'P 1'
#
loop_
_entity.id
_entity.type
_entity.pdbx_description
1 polymer ?
#
loop_
_entity_poly.entity_id
_entity_poly.type
_entity_poly.pdbx_seq_one_letter_code
_entity_poly.pdbx_strand_id
1 'polypeptide(L)'
;MNRDDGRSRSDRPDRERVAKLRADERAYGGHTFQRHVDIGPAGTRERALRILAAHDGAGCHRAGDATRWTSEHALARAVGGVERSPEYRKRLASAEDAIRRGEPPQTVRPVVRVRLADVLGPAWRSGVAGHRADATRVQPTRFGAGAQVVAVYRARPGGGWVLHTCYPVPRAGNP
;
A
#
# COMPACT_ATOMS: atom_id res chain seq x y z
N MET A 1 -12.04 -42.09 -8.97
CA MET A 1 -11.38 -40.93 -9.60
C MET A 1 -11.44 -39.76 -8.63
N ASN A 2 -10.40 -39.58 -7.80
CA ASN A 2 -10.31 -38.41 -6.91
C ASN A 2 -9.85 -37.20 -7.72
N ARG A 3 -10.68 -36.16 -7.77
CA ARG A 3 -10.25 -34.83 -8.23
C ARG A 3 -9.42 -34.23 -7.12
N ASP A 4 -8.11 -34.37 -7.24
CA ASP A 4 -7.14 -33.64 -6.45
C ASP A 4 -7.20 -32.18 -6.95
N ASP A 5 -8.06 -31.38 -6.32
CA ASP A 5 -8.21 -29.96 -6.60
C ASP A 5 -6.87 -29.28 -6.30
N GLY A 6 -6.07 -29.06 -7.34
CA GLY A 6 -4.74 -28.43 -7.34
C GLY A 6 -4.72 -26.99 -6.83
N ARG A 7 -5.26 -26.73 -5.64
CA ARG A 7 -4.94 -25.56 -4.82
C ARG A 7 -3.49 -25.72 -4.40
N SER A 8 -2.62 -25.22 -5.26
CA SER A 8 -1.16 -25.25 -5.09
C SER A 8 -0.80 -24.91 -3.65
N ARG A 9 -0.04 -25.80 -3.00
CA ARG A 9 0.48 -25.64 -1.62
C ARG A 9 1.21 -24.29 -1.41
N SER A 10 1.58 -23.60 -2.50
CA SER A 10 2.18 -22.26 -2.54
C SER A 10 1.27 -21.13 -2.04
N ASP A 11 -0.06 -21.29 -2.02
CA ASP A 11 -0.98 -20.18 -1.74
C ASP A 11 -1.38 -20.06 -0.26
N ARG A 12 -1.10 -21.09 0.54
CA ARG A 12 -1.45 -21.17 1.96
C ARG A 12 -0.75 -20.11 2.83
N PRO A 13 0.56 -19.83 2.66
CA PRO A 13 1.27 -18.79 3.43
C PRO A 13 0.70 -17.39 3.16
N ASP A 14 0.26 -17.12 1.94
CA ASP A 14 -0.33 -15.83 1.57
C ASP A 14 -1.70 -15.64 2.24
N ARG A 15 -2.53 -16.71 2.35
CA ARG A 15 -3.85 -16.64 2.99
C ARG A 15 -3.78 -16.35 4.48
N GLU A 16 -2.90 -17.04 5.21
CA GLU A 16 -2.69 -16.80 6.64
C GLU A 16 -2.20 -15.38 6.89
N ARG A 17 -1.31 -14.89 6.02
CA ARG A 17 -0.82 -13.52 6.08
C ARG A 17 -1.92 -12.49 5.81
N VAL A 18 -2.77 -12.71 4.79
CA VAL A 18 -3.93 -11.86 4.52
C VAL A 18 -4.87 -11.83 5.73
N ALA A 19 -5.18 -12.98 6.31
CA ALA A 19 -6.05 -13.08 7.48
C ALA A 19 -5.48 -12.27 8.67
N LYS A 20 -4.18 -12.38 8.93
CA LYS A 20 -3.48 -11.60 9.96
C LYS A 20 -3.56 -10.10 9.67
N LEU A 21 -3.22 -9.66 8.46
CA LEU A 21 -3.25 -8.24 8.10
C LEU A 21 -4.67 -7.66 8.22
N ARG A 22 -5.72 -8.42 7.85
CA ARG A 22 -7.11 -8.01 8.05
C ARG A 22 -7.49 -7.93 9.53
N ALA A 23 -7.04 -8.88 10.35
CA ALA A 23 -7.27 -8.84 11.78
C ALA A 23 -6.59 -7.62 12.42
N ASP A 24 -5.35 -7.33 12.04
CA ASP A 24 -4.60 -6.15 12.48
C ASP A 24 -5.31 -4.85 12.05
N GLU A 25 -5.78 -4.77 10.80
CA GLU A 25 -6.55 -3.62 10.30
C GLU A 25 -7.80 -3.35 11.15
N ARG A 26 -8.57 -4.40 11.49
CA ARG A 26 -9.77 -4.28 12.34
C ARG A 26 -9.44 -3.89 13.78
N ALA A 27 -8.42 -4.50 14.38
CA ALA A 27 -8.05 -4.25 15.77
C ALA A 27 -7.40 -2.88 15.97
N TYR A 28 -6.70 -2.38 14.94
CA TYR A 28 -5.84 -1.20 15.04
C TYR A 28 -6.21 -0.12 14.02
N GLY A 29 -7.45 -0.04 13.53
CA GLY A 29 -7.91 1.09 12.71
C GLY A 29 -7.00 1.39 11.50
N GLY A 30 -6.51 0.34 10.84
CA GLY A 30 -5.83 0.45 9.55
C GLY A 30 -6.83 0.71 8.42
N HIS A 31 -6.35 0.89 7.21
CA HIS A 31 -7.22 1.05 6.04
C HIS A 31 -6.57 0.56 4.74
N THR A 32 -5.64 -0.38 4.84
CA THR A 32 -4.96 -0.99 3.70
C THR A 32 -5.96 -1.71 2.79
N PHE A 33 -6.77 -2.62 3.33
CA PHE A 33 -7.71 -3.40 2.53
C PHE A 33 -8.87 -2.53 2.07
N GLN A 34 -9.51 -1.82 3.00
CA GLN A 34 -10.68 -1.01 2.70
C GLN A 34 -10.39 0.03 1.59
N ARG A 35 -9.21 0.65 1.60
CA ARG A 35 -8.89 1.75 0.67
C ARG A 35 -8.07 1.33 -0.54
N HIS A 36 -7.39 0.20 -0.52
CA HIS A 36 -6.45 -0.17 -1.58
C HIS A 36 -6.63 -1.60 -2.11
N VAL A 37 -7.62 -2.35 -1.64
CA VAL A 37 -7.99 -3.65 -2.20
C VAL A 37 -9.49 -3.68 -2.51
N ASP A 38 -10.32 -3.55 -1.47
CA ASP A 38 -11.77 -3.80 -1.50
C ASP A 38 -12.53 -2.74 -2.32
N ILE A 39 -11.95 -1.56 -2.48
CA ILE A 39 -12.51 -0.46 -3.28
C ILE A 39 -12.68 -0.82 -4.76
N GLY A 40 -11.91 -1.80 -5.25
CA GLY A 40 -12.00 -2.30 -6.62
C GLY A 40 -11.74 -1.26 -7.72
N PRO A 41 -11.95 -1.62 -8.99
CA PRO A 41 -11.74 -0.73 -10.14
C PRO A 41 -12.66 0.50 -10.13
N ALA A 42 -13.96 0.29 -9.88
CA ALA A 42 -14.97 1.35 -9.92
C ALA A 42 -14.74 2.42 -8.84
N GLY A 43 -14.57 2.01 -7.58
CA GLY A 43 -14.32 2.95 -6.49
C GLY A 43 -12.96 3.66 -6.62
N THR A 44 -11.96 3.02 -7.23
CA THR A 44 -10.67 3.67 -7.54
C THR A 44 -10.83 4.76 -8.59
N ARG A 45 -11.65 4.53 -9.64
CA ARG A 45 -11.99 5.55 -10.63
C ARG A 45 -12.78 6.70 -10.00
N GLU A 46 -13.75 6.38 -9.16
CA GLU A 46 -14.55 7.39 -8.45
C GLU A 46 -13.67 8.28 -7.56
N ARG A 47 -12.68 7.71 -6.87
CA ARG A 47 -11.69 8.51 -6.14
C ARG A 47 -10.91 9.46 -7.02
N ALA A 48 -10.45 9.01 -8.20
CA ALA A 48 -9.79 9.90 -9.14
C ALA A 48 -10.74 11.01 -9.63
N LEU A 49 -12.02 10.72 -9.86
CA LEU A 49 -13.02 11.74 -10.20
C LEU A 49 -13.20 12.78 -9.08
N ARG A 50 -13.20 12.35 -7.81
CA ARG A 50 -13.24 13.28 -6.67
C ARG A 50 -11.98 14.13 -6.56
N ILE A 51 -10.81 13.57 -6.87
CA ILE A 51 -9.56 14.34 -6.95
C ILE A 51 -9.68 15.41 -8.04
N LEU A 52 -10.17 15.06 -9.24
CA LEU A 52 -10.41 15.99 -10.34
C LEU A 52 -11.37 17.13 -9.92
N ALA A 53 -12.54 16.80 -9.36
CA ALA A 53 -13.50 17.81 -8.93
C ALA A 53 -12.96 18.76 -7.85
N ALA A 54 -12.08 18.26 -6.97
CA ALA A 54 -11.41 19.09 -5.98
C ALA A 54 -10.37 20.05 -6.61
N HIS A 55 -9.76 19.70 -7.75
CA HIS A 55 -8.89 20.61 -8.49
C HIS A 55 -9.65 21.79 -9.10
N ASP A 56 -10.82 21.52 -9.67
CA ASP A 56 -11.65 22.54 -10.33
C ASP A 56 -12.13 23.62 -9.33
N GLY A 57 -12.32 23.26 -8.05
CA GLY A 57 -12.75 24.19 -7.01
C GLY A 57 -11.63 24.97 -6.29
N ALA A 58 -10.37 24.55 -6.39
CA ALA A 58 -9.28 25.05 -5.53
C ALA A 58 -8.17 25.81 -6.28
N GLY A 59 -8.22 25.92 -7.61
CA GLY A 59 -7.19 26.63 -8.40
C GLY A 59 -5.78 26.03 -8.29
N CYS A 60 -5.64 24.82 -7.72
CA CYS A 60 -4.38 24.16 -7.43
C CYS A 60 -4.26 22.90 -8.30
N HIS A 61 -3.51 22.98 -9.41
CA HIS A 61 -3.36 21.89 -10.40
C HIS A 61 -2.30 20.85 -10.03
N ARG A 62 -2.48 20.09 -8.95
CA ARG A 62 -1.59 18.95 -8.64
C ARG A 62 -2.23 17.62 -9.02
N ALA A 63 -1.90 17.11 -10.21
CA ALA A 63 -2.35 15.77 -10.64
C ALA A 63 -2.20 14.73 -9.51
N GLY A 64 -3.28 13.99 -9.23
CA GLY A 64 -3.33 13.00 -8.17
C GLY A 64 -3.64 11.60 -8.69
N ASP A 65 -2.94 10.59 -8.14
CA ASP A 65 -3.16 9.19 -8.46
C ASP A 65 -4.04 8.52 -7.38
N ALA A 66 -5.10 7.84 -7.80
CA ALA A 66 -5.85 6.89 -6.99
C ALA A 66 -5.42 5.47 -7.37
N THR A 67 -4.75 4.77 -6.46
CA THR A 67 -4.12 3.47 -6.74
C THR A 67 -4.63 2.36 -5.81
N ARG A 68 -4.54 1.13 -6.31
CA ARG A 68 -4.96 -0.09 -5.62
C ARG A 68 -4.05 -1.27 -5.95
N TRP A 69 -4.08 -2.27 -5.09
CA TRP A 69 -3.67 -3.62 -5.38
C TRP A 69 -4.73 -4.33 -6.21
N THR A 70 -4.31 -5.22 -7.11
CA THR A 70 -5.25 -6.01 -7.91
C THR A 70 -5.83 -7.20 -7.15
N SER A 71 -5.16 -7.62 -6.07
CA SER A 71 -5.60 -8.70 -5.19
C SER A 71 -5.01 -8.56 -3.78
N GLU A 72 -5.62 -9.26 -2.82
CA GLU A 72 -5.07 -9.40 -1.47
C GLU A 72 -3.69 -10.09 -1.47
N HIS A 73 -3.47 -11.04 -2.38
CA HIS A 73 -2.19 -11.74 -2.54
C HIS A 73 -1.08 -10.77 -2.97
N ALA A 74 -1.34 -9.88 -3.92
CA ALA A 74 -0.38 -8.86 -4.34
C ALA A 74 0.00 -7.95 -3.16
N LEU A 75 -0.99 -7.52 -2.37
CA LEU A 75 -0.74 -6.77 -1.14
C LEU A 75 0.11 -7.56 -0.14
N ALA A 76 -0.27 -8.80 0.19
CA ALA A 76 0.41 -9.60 1.21
C ALA A 76 1.88 -9.85 0.87
N ARG A 77 2.17 -10.13 -0.41
CA ARG A 77 3.54 -10.25 -0.93
C ARG A 77 4.30 -8.94 -0.84
N ALA A 78 3.69 -7.83 -1.24
CA ALA A 78 4.30 -6.52 -1.15
C ALA A 78 4.66 -6.16 0.29
N VAL A 79 3.75 -6.34 1.26
CA VAL A 79 4.03 -6.10 2.69
C VAL A 79 5.15 -7.03 3.18
N GLY A 80 5.14 -8.31 2.79
CA GLY A 80 6.21 -9.24 3.15
C GLY A 80 7.58 -8.83 2.59
N GLY A 81 7.63 -8.32 1.36
CA GLY A 81 8.86 -7.78 0.78
C GLY A 81 9.32 -6.48 1.46
N VAL A 82 8.38 -5.60 1.82
CA VAL A 82 8.66 -4.38 2.60
C VAL A 82 9.29 -4.75 3.95
N GLU A 83 8.69 -5.66 4.72
CA GLU A 83 9.18 -6.08 6.04
C GLU A 83 10.57 -6.74 6.00
N ARG A 84 10.93 -7.38 4.89
CA ARG A 84 12.28 -7.94 4.68
C ARG A 84 13.30 -6.92 4.19
N SER A 85 12.89 -5.70 3.82
CA SER A 85 13.77 -4.70 3.25
C SER A 85 14.71 -4.07 4.30
N PRO A 86 15.92 -3.65 3.92
CA PRO A 86 16.78 -2.83 4.79
C PRO A 86 16.11 -1.51 5.21
N GLU A 87 15.30 -0.90 4.33
CA GLU A 87 14.60 0.36 4.61
C GLU A 87 13.58 0.18 5.76
N TYR A 88 12.88 -0.96 5.84
CA TYR A 88 11.99 -1.26 6.96
C TYR A 88 12.72 -1.25 8.29
N ARG A 89 13.83 -2.00 8.39
CA ARG A 89 14.65 -2.06 9.60
C ARG A 89 15.15 -0.66 10.01
N LYS A 90 15.66 0.10 9.04
CA LYS A 90 16.15 1.47 9.27
C LYS A 90 15.05 2.41 9.79
N ARG A 91 13.87 2.40 9.16
CA ARG A 91 12.77 3.30 9.51
C ARG A 91 12.17 2.98 10.87
N LEU A 92 12.09 1.71 11.24
CA LEU A 92 11.57 1.29 12.53
C LEU A 92 12.56 1.59 13.65
N ALA A 93 13.84 1.32 13.46
CA ALA A 93 14.87 1.72 14.42
C ALA A 93 14.84 3.24 14.66
N SER A 94 14.79 4.04 13.58
CA SER A 94 14.68 5.50 13.70
C SER A 94 13.40 5.95 14.43
N ALA A 95 12.31 5.22 14.30
CA ALA A 95 11.04 5.52 14.96
C ALA A 95 11.08 5.12 16.45
N GLU A 96 11.69 3.98 16.77
CA GLU A 96 11.96 3.55 18.15
C GLU A 96 12.88 4.54 18.86
N ASP A 97 13.91 5.03 18.19
CA ASP A 97 14.81 6.06 18.71
C ASP A 97 14.07 7.37 19.01
N ALA A 98 13.13 7.77 18.15
CA ALA A 98 12.31 8.95 18.39
C ALA A 98 11.48 8.79 19.67
N ILE A 99 10.82 7.64 19.84
CA ILE A 99 10.05 7.32 21.05
C ILE A 99 10.96 7.31 22.29
N ARG A 100 12.16 6.72 22.19
CA ARG A 100 13.14 6.72 23.31
C ARG A 100 13.61 8.12 23.69
N ARG A 101 13.63 9.07 22.74
CA ARG A 101 13.94 10.49 23.00
C ARG A 101 12.77 11.30 23.54
N GLY A 102 11.61 10.68 23.77
CA GLY A 102 10.43 11.33 24.37
C GLY A 102 9.33 11.71 23.37
N GLU A 103 9.46 11.39 22.08
CA GLU A 103 8.35 11.61 21.14
C GLU A 103 7.15 10.72 21.48
N PRO A 104 5.93 11.26 21.54
CA PRO A 104 4.75 10.46 21.84
C PRO A 104 4.52 9.36 20.78
N PRO A 105 4.36 8.07 21.15
CA PRO A 105 4.23 6.98 20.17
C PRO A 105 3.12 7.17 19.12
N GLN A 106 2.05 7.88 19.46
CA GLN A 106 0.93 8.16 18.56
C GLN A 106 1.25 9.16 17.42
N THR A 107 2.29 9.98 17.58
CA THR A 107 2.73 10.94 16.56
C THR A 107 3.77 10.32 15.61
N VAL A 108 4.47 9.27 16.05
CA VAL A 108 5.51 8.61 15.27
C VAL A 108 4.90 7.62 14.26
N ARG A 109 5.14 7.88 12.96
CA ARG A 109 4.61 7.09 11.85
C ARG A 109 5.70 6.75 10.83
N PRO A 110 6.45 5.66 11.03
CA PRO A 110 7.48 5.28 10.07
C PRO A 110 6.85 4.97 8.71
N VAL A 111 7.42 5.58 7.68
CA VAL A 111 7.04 5.38 6.28
C VAL A 111 8.16 4.67 5.55
N VAL A 112 7.88 3.48 5.04
CA VAL A 112 8.82 2.64 4.30
C VAL A 112 8.47 2.73 2.81
N ARG A 113 9.49 2.97 1.98
CA ARG A 113 9.34 3.05 0.52
C ARG A 113 10.31 2.07 -0.14
N VAL A 114 9.76 1.14 -0.92
CA VAL A 114 10.54 0.11 -1.64
C VAL A 114 10.04 0.02 -3.07
N ARG A 115 10.89 -0.29 -4.07
CA ARG A 115 10.41 -0.43 -5.45
C ARG A 115 9.48 -1.64 -5.57
N LEU A 116 8.42 -1.50 -6.38
CA LEU A 116 7.47 -2.60 -6.62
C LEU A 116 8.16 -3.84 -7.21
N ALA A 117 9.11 -3.63 -8.12
CA ALA A 117 9.89 -4.71 -8.73
C ALA A 117 10.69 -5.53 -7.70
N ASP A 118 11.21 -4.87 -6.64
CA ASP A 118 12.03 -5.54 -5.63
C ASP A 118 11.18 -6.44 -4.71
N VAL A 119 9.89 -6.12 -4.51
CA VAL A 119 9.02 -6.84 -3.56
C VAL A 119 8.04 -7.80 -4.22
N LEU A 120 7.70 -7.58 -5.50
CA LEU A 120 6.76 -8.43 -6.25
C LEU A 120 7.42 -9.22 -7.39
N GLY A 121 8.69 -8.93 -7.72
CA GLY A 121 9.42 -9.59 -8.80
C GLY A 121 9.04 -9.11 -10.21
N PRO A 122 9.48 -9.83 -11.27
CA PRO A 122 9.38 -9.35 -12.66
C PRO A 122 7.95 -9.06 -13.15
N ALA A 123 6.96 -9.79 -12.63
CA ALA A 123 5.55 -9.64 -13.02
C ALA A 123 4.78 -8.59 -12.19
N TRP A 124 5.46 -7.74 -11.41
CA TRP A 124 4.85 -6.83 -10.45
C TRP A 124 3.72 -5.94 -10.99
N ARG A 125 3.75 -5.60 -12.29
CA ARG A 125 2.75 -4.73 -12.92
C ARG A 125 1.33 -5.31 -12.90
N SER A 126 1.18 -6.64 -12.91
CA SER A 126 -0.14 -7.27 -12.79
C SER A 126 -0.72 -7.17 -11.37
N GLY A 127 0.11 -6.84 -10.38
CA GLY A 127 -0.25 -6.69 -8.97
C GLY A 127 -0.86 -5.33 -8.61
N VAL A 128 -0.81 -4.35 -9.52
CA VAL A 128 -1.17 -2.96 -9.23
C VAL A 128 -2.05 -2.37 -10.32
N ALA A 129 -2.93 -1.44 -9.95
CA ALA A 129 -3.75 -0.67 -10.86
C ALA A 129 -4.06 0.70 -10.27
N GLY A 130 -4.51 1.63 -11.10
CA GLY A 130 -4.89 2.95 -10.63
C GLY A 130 -5.49 3.81 -11.72
N HIS A 131 -6.00 4.96 -11.31
CA HIS A 131 -6.43 6.04 -12.18
C HIS A 131 -5.77 7.32 -11.75
N ARG A 132 -5.32 8.10 -12.73
CA ARG A 132 -4.78 9.44 -12.55
C ARG A 132 -5.84 10.44 -12.92
N ALA A 133 -6.08 11.40 -12.03
CA ALA A 133 -6.73 12.64 -12.36
C ALA A 133 -5.66 13.59 -12.91
N ASP A 134 -5.82 14.01 -14.16
CA ASP A 134 -5.09 15.17 -14.69
C ASP A 134 -5.98 16.42 -14.56
N ALA A 135 -5.70 17.50 -15.30
CA ALA A 135 -6.46 18.74 -15.20
C ALA A 135 -7.88 18.66 -15.77
N THR A 136 -8.19 17.67 -16.63
CA THR A 136 -9.47 17.66 -17.37
C THR A 136 -10.11 16.29 -17.47
N ARG A 137 -9.40 15.21 -17.11
CA ARG A 137 -9.90 13.84 -17.26
C ARG A 137 -9.32 12.88 -16.23
N VAL A 138 -9.98 11.74 -16.13
CA VAL A 138 -9.52 10.57 -15.40
C VAL A 138 -9.10 9.51 -16.39
N GLN A 139 -7.85 9.06 -16.29
CA GLN A 139 -7.27 8.03 -17.16
C GLN A 139 -6.56 6.94 -16.34
N PRO A 140 -6.38 5.72 -16.87
CA PRO A 140 -5.59 4.69 -16.18
C PRO A 140 -4.17 5.18 -15.86
N THR A 141 -3.73 4.95 -14.62
CA THR A 141 -2.37 5.29 -14.17
C THR A 141 -1.35 4.36 -14.84
N ARG A 142 -0.25 4.95 -15.34
CA ARG A 142 0.91 4.19 -15.82
C ARG A 142 1.93 4.02 -14.70
N PHE A 143 2.28 2.78 -14.38
CA PHE A 143 3.32 2.47 -13.39
C PHE A 143 4.68 2.25 -14.07
N GLY A 144 5.61 3.17 -13.86
CA GLY A 144 6.96 3.15 -14.45
C GLY A 144 7.93 2.25 -13.67
N ALA A 145 9.18 2.17 -14.14
CA ALA A 145 10.24 1.41 -13.45
C ALA A 145 10.55 1.95 -12.04
N GLY A 146 10.28 3.24 -11.79
CA GLY A 146 10.44 3.89 -10.50
C GLY A 146 9.27 3.70 -9.53
N ALA A 147 8.24 2.92 -9.91
CA ALA A 147 7.06 2.73 -9.07
C ALA A 147 7.41 2.03 -7.76
N GLN A 148 6.75 2.46 -6.68
CA GLN A 148 7.09 2.07 -5.31
C GLN A 148 5.88 1.52 -4.57
N VAL A 149 6.15 0.77 -3.52
CA VAL A 149 5.23 0.49 -2.43
C VAL A 149 5.49 1.52 -1.34
N VAL A 150 4.43 2.16 -0.85
CA VAL A 150 4.48 2.97 0.36
C VAL A 150 3.73 2.22 1.45
N ALA A 151 4.44 1.90 2.53
CA ALA A 151 3.85 1.29 3.72
C ALA A 151 4.04 2.23 4.91
N VAL A 152 2.94 2.53 5.60
CA VAL A 152 2.91 3.38 6.78
C VAL A 152 2.56 2.51 7.97
N TYR A 153 3.36 2.59 9.02
CA TYR A 153 3.14 1.86 10.26
C TYR A 153 2.77 2.84 11.38
N ARG A 154 2.15 2.29 12.42
CA ARG A 154 1.84 2.99 13.67
C ARG A 154 2.29 2.15 14.86
N ALA A 155 2.59 2.80 15.97
CA ALA A 155 2.88 2.10 17.21
C ALA A 155 1.63 1.34 17.70
N ARG A 156 1.83 0.12 18.21
CA ARG A 156 0.78 -0.68 18.86
C ARG A 156 0.80 -0.42 20.38
N PRO A 157 -0.37 -0.37 21.04
CA PRO A 157 -0.43 -0.44 22.51
C PRO A 157 0.22 -1.74 23.01
N GLY A 158 1.24 -1.62 23.87
CA GLY A 158 2.03 -2.77 24.34
C GLY A 158 3.31 -3.04 23.53
N GLY A 159 3.66 -2.16 22.59
CA GLY A 159 4.93 -2.22 21.86
C GLY A 159 4.82 -2.85 20.46
N GLY A 160 5.84 -2.56 19.64
CA GLY A 160 5.90 -2.97 18.25
C GLY A 160 5.09 -2.09 17.29
N TRP A 161 5.12 -2.48 16.03
CA TRP A 161 4.57 -1.72 14.90
C TRP A 161 3.49 -2.52 14.19
N VAL A 162 2.40 -1.84 13.82
CA VAL A 162 1.32 -2.43 13.01
C VAL A 162 1.13 -1.62 11.73
N LEU A 163 0.83 -2.31 10.63
CA LEU A 163 0.59 -1.69 9.34
C LEU A 163 -0.70 -0.86 9.40
N HIS A 164 -0.58 0.45 9.15
CA HIS A 164 -1.72 1.35 9.07
C HIS A 164 -2.29 1.43 7.66
N THR A 165 -1.42 1.57 6.65
CA THR A 165 -1.80 1.54 5.24
C THR A 165 -0.64 1.08 4.36
N CYS A 166 -0.95 0.44 3.24
CA CYS A 166 0.02 0.02 2.22
C CYS A 166 -0.58 0.19 0.82
N TYR A 167 0.09 0.94 -0.04
CA TYR A 167 -0.43 1.24 -1.37
C TYR A 167 0.69 1.40 -2.41
N PRO A 168 0.43 1.03 -3.68
CA PRO A 168 1.38 1.23 -4.75
C PRO A 168 1.34 2.68 -5.22
N VAL A 169 2.48 3.24 -5.63
CA VAL A 169 2.57 4.58 -6.23
C VAL A 169 3.34 4.48 -7.55
N PRO A 170 2.87 5.12 -8.63
CA PRO A 170 3.45 4.98 -9.97
C PRO A 170 4.82 5.65 -10.13
N ARG A 171 5.13 6.62 -9.25
CA ARG A 171 6.23 7.59 -9.27
C ARG A 171 6.71 7.99 -10.68
N ALA A 172 6.25 9.16 -11.13
CA ALA A 172 7.00 10.04 -12.03
C ALA A 172 7.90 10.96 -11.20
N GLY A 173 8.92 11.58 -11.81
CA GLY A 173 10.02 12.32 -11.16
C GLY A 173 9.62 13.40 -10.14
N ASN A 174 10.63 13.93 -9.43
CA ASN A 174 10.48 15.14 -8.59
C ASN A 174 9.71 16.24 -9.34
N PRO A 175 8.95 17.10 -8.63
CA PRO A 175 8.54 18.38 -9.19
C PRO A 175 9.78 19.20 -9.61
#